data_AF-A0A9X4LEA3-F1
#
_entry.id   AF-A0A9X4LEA3-F1
#
_cell.length_a   1.000
_cell.length_b   1.000
_cell.length_c   1.000
_cell.angle_alpha   90.00
_cell.angle_beta   90.00
_cell.angle_gamma   90.00
#
_symmetry.space_group_name_H-M   'P 1'
#
loop_
_entity.id
_entity.type
_entity.pdbx_description
1 polymer ?
#
loop_
_entity_poly.entity_id
_entity_poly.type
_entity_poly.pdbx_seq_one_letter_code
_entity_poly.pdbx_strand_id
1 'polypeptide(L)'
;MPMKPAAPVTRTFKGASRSEEERGIAAATILAHPVWPAVVVARLNRRFRRLPHGRRGIDVSHDANGPDLTSTSAMPPSTLHRPLQPTELFGVRVDVGDTGSAVEAICERGACRQGGLVCVANVDMLTRAKRTPQLAALMRGAVAVVTDGMPLVWALKRLRQHAEASRVYGPGLVLAVCEAAAKRGLSVFLYGGTPDELTLMQARLLQRIPALKIAGAVSPPMLPAEPAFDQEITDTINRSGAAVVFVGLGCPKQEFWMDAHQRQLKPVSIGVGLAFALIAGTKSQAPRWMRDHGLEWLYRLCQEPGRLWRRYLVGNTLFIGYVLRDLMRPAGR
;
A
#
# COMPACT_ATOMS: atom_id res chain seq x y z
N MET A 1 6.93 70.50 20.13
CA MET A 1 5.80 69.82 20.81
C MET A 1 6.09 68.33 20.84
N PRO A 2 6.32 67.72 22.01
CA PRO A 2 6.68 66.31 22.13
C PRO A 2 5.44 65.44 22.32
N MET A 3 5.37 64.30 21.61
CA MET A 3 4.38 63.25 21.86
C MET A 3 4.82 62.38 23.04
N LYS A 4 3.93 62.24 24.03
CA LYS A 4 4.04 61.37 25.21
C LYS A 4 4.09 59.89 24.83
N PRO A 5 4.79 59.03 25.62
CA PRO A 5 4.68 57.58 25.51
C PRO A 5 3.48 57.04 26.32
N ALA A 6 2.81 56.00 25.81
CA ALA A 6 1.76 55.28 26.52
C ALA A 6 2.33 54.06 27.27
N ALA A 7 1.85 53.87 28.50
CA ALA A 7 2.24 52.86 29.48
C ALA A 7 1.70 51.43 29.16
N PRO A 8 2.25 50.38 29.80
CA PRO A 8 1.95 48.98 29.45
C PRO A 8 0.65 48.49 30.07
N VAL A 9 -0.15 47.75 29.29
CA VAL A 9 -1.34 47.05 29.78
C VAL A 9 -0.92 45.66 30.26
N THR A 10 -0.85 45.49 31.58
CA THR A 10 -0.93 44.20 32.26
C THR A 10 -2.33 43.61 32.07
N ARG A 11 -2.44 42.41 31.50
CA ARG A 11 -3.66 41.60 31.59
C ARG A 11 -3.36 40.25 32.21
N THR A 12 -4.10 40.01 33.29
CA THR A 12 -4.12 38.87 34.18
C THR A 12 -4.55 37.58 33.47
N PHE A 13 -3.80 36.51 33.70
CA PHE A 13 -4.20 35.13 33.40
C PHE A 13 -5.00 34.58 34.59
N LYS A 14 -6.25 34.17 34.36
CA LYS A 14 -6.99 33.27 35.26
C LYS A 14 -8.12 32.57 34.50
N GLY A 15 -8.17 31.24 34.60
CA GLY A 15 -9.38 30.45 34.37
C GLY A 15 -9.33 29.47 33.20
N ALA A 16 -8.78 28.29 33.47
CA ALA A 16 -8.88 27.10 32.63
C ALA A 16 -10.26 26.41 32.78
N SER A 17 -10.45 25.36 31.98
CA SER A 17 -11.42 24.27 32.09
C SER A 17 -12.78 24.43 31.41
N ARG A 18 -12.82 24.12 30.11
CA ARG A 18 -13.92 23.43 29.40
C ARG A 18 -13.51 23.21 27.94
N SER A 19 -12.69 22.21 27.65
CA SER A 19 -12.50 21.72 26.26
C SER A 19 -11.78 20.38 26.11
N GLU A 20 -11.19 19.80 27.16
CA GLU A 20 -10.55 18.48 27.06
C GLU A 20 -11.51 17.32 27.40
N GLU A 21 -12.51 17.55 28.25
CA GLU A 21 -13.46 16.51 28.65
C GLU A 21 -14.47 16.17 27.53
N GLU A 22 -14.89 17.16 26.73
CA GLU A 22 -15.79 16.93 25.59
C GLU A 22 -15.10 16.24 24.41
N ARG A 23 -13.79 16.41 24.24
CA ARG A 23 -12.99 15.67 23.24
C ARG A 23 -12.72 14.24 23.68
N GLY A 24 -12.58 14.00 24.98
CA GLY A 24 -12.48 12.65 25.57
C GLY A 24 -13.78 11.86 25.45
N ILE A 25 -14.94 12.50 25.66
CA ILE A 25 -16.25 11.82 25.61
C ILE A 25 -16.66 11.49 24.17
N ALA A 26 -16.30 12.30 23.18
CA ALA A 26 -16.52 11.96 21.77
C ALA A 26 -15.64 10.77 21.30
N ALA A 27 -14.43 10.61 21.86
CA ALA A 27 -13.57 9.46 21.59
C ALA A 27 -14.03 8.19 22.35
N ALA A 28 -14.60 8.34 23.55
CA ALA A 28 -15.11 7.24 24.36
C ALA A 28 -16.48 6.71 23.89
N THR A 29 -17.31 7.55 23.26
CA THR A 29 -18.66 7.15 22.81
C THR A 29 -18.63 6.31 21.51
N ILE A 30 -17.52 6.32 20.76
CA ILE A 30 -17.35 5.48 19.57
C ILE A 30 -16.96 4.02 19.94
N LEU A 31 -16.63 3.73 21.21
CA LEU A 31 -16.22 2.40 21.68
C LEU A 31 -17.39 1.48 22.08
N ALA A 32 -18.65 1.89 21.91
CA ALA A 32 -19.82 1.10 22.33
C ALA A 32 -20.63 0.49 21.16
N HIS A 33 -19.97 0.01 20.11
CA HIS A 33 -20.58 -0.97 19.19
C HIS A 33 -19.55 -2.01 18.73
N PRO A 34 -19.77 -3.31 19.00
CA PRO A 34 -18.74 -4.31 18.79
C PRO A 34 -18.68 -4.66 17.31
N VAL A 35 -17.73 -4.08 16.60
CA VAL A 35 -17.25 -4.66 15.34
C VAL A 35 -16.43 -5.88 15.75
N TRP A 36 -17.15 -7.01 15.85
CA TRP A 36 -16.77 -8.41 16.15
C TRP A 36 -16.81 -8.84 17.63
N PRO A 37 -17.63 -9.83 18.01
CA PRO A 37 -17.38 -10.63 19.20
C PRO A 37 -16.06 -11.38 19.01
N ALA A 38 -15.17 -11.33 20.01
CA ALA A 38 -13.90 -12.07 20.02
C ALA A 38 -14.05 -13.56 19.64
N VAL A 39 -15.25 -14.12 19.82
CA VAL A 39 -15.65 -15.48 19.45
C VAL A 39 -15.63 -15.75 17.94
N VAL A 40 -15.93 -14.78 17.07
CA VAL A 40 -15.94 -14.98 15.60
C VAL A 40 -14.51 -15.00 15.04
N VAL A 41 -13.67 -14.07 15.51
CA VAL A 41 -12.22 -14.06 15.18
C VAL A 41 -11.55 -15.31 15.74
N ALA A 42 -11.88 -15.73 16.98
CA ALA A 42 -11.35 -16.94 17.59
C ALA A 42 -11.86 -18.24 16.94
N ARG A 43 -13.11 -18.30 16.48
CA ARG A 43 -13.66 -19.47 15.75
C ARG A 43 -13.04 -19.62 14.36
N LEU A 44 -12.78 -18.51 13.66
CA LEU A 44 -11.99 -18.54 12.43
C LEU A 44 -10.58 -19.04 12.75
N ASN A 45 -9.87 -18.44 13.73
CA ASN A 45 -8.51 -18.84 14.09
C ASN A 45 -8.37 -20.31 14.58
N ARG A 46 -9.35 -20.85 15.32
CA ARG A 46 -9.35 -22.25 15.78
C ARG A 46 -9.59 -23.25 14.65
N ARG A 47 -10.30 -22.88 13.59
CA ARG A 47 -10.47 -23.72 12.39
C ARG A 47 -9.27 -23.63 11.44
N PHE A 48 -8.47 -22.56 11.52
CA PHE A 48 -7.23 -22.32 10.76
C PHE A 48 -5.95 -22.94 11.38
N ARG A 49 -6.00 -23.52 12.59
CA ARG A 49 -4.82 -24.08 13.30
C ARG A 49 -4.59 -25.59 13.16
N ARG A 50 -5.32 -26.31 12.30
CA ARG A 50 -5.01 -27.74 12.02
C ARG A 50 -3.95 -27.87 10.92
N LEU A 51 -2.74 -27.41 11.22
CA LEU A 51 -1.50 -27.83 10.57
C LEU A 51 -0.47 -28.05 11.70
N PRO A 52 0.32 -29.14 11.68
CA PRO A 52 1.16 -29.49 12.82
C PRO A 52 2.42 -28.63 12.80
N HIS A 53 2.66 -27.81 13.83
CA HIS A 53 3.98 -27.21 14.08
C HIS A 53 4.39 -27.47 15.53
N GLY A 54 5.60 -28.02 15.65
CA GLY A 54 6.27 -28.38 16.90
C GLY A 54 6.53 -27.17 17.79
N ARG A 55 6.48 -27.43 19.10
CA ARG A 55 6.73 -26.47 20.17
C ARG A 55 8.22 -26.13 20.24
N ARG A 56 8.55 -24.85 20.39
CA ARG A 56 9.61 -24.37 21.30
C ARG A 56 9.25 -22.95 21.75
N GLY A 57 9.36 -22.73 23.07
CA GLY A 57 8.90 -21.53 23.77
C GLY A 57 9.74 -20.29 23.47
N ILE A 58 9.15 -19.13 23.73
CA ILE A 58 9.79 -17.82 23.63
C ILE A 58 9.77 -17.19 25.02
N ASP A 59 10.94 -16.79 25.48
CA ASP A 59 11.18 -15.92 26.63
C ASP A 59 11.06 -14.45 26.16
N VAL A 60 10.54 -13.58 27.03
CA VAL A 60 10.14 -12.21 26.69
C VAL A 60 11.08 -11.23 27.37
N SER A 61 11.97 -10.59 26.61
CA SER A 61 12.67 -9.38 27.02
C SER A 61 12.35 -8.22 26.08
N HIS A 62 11.98 -7.09 26.70
CA HIS A 62 11.77 -5.78 26.09
C HIS A 62 13.06 -5.25 25.47
N ASP A 63 13.00 -4.72 24.25
CA ASP A 63 13.94 -3.72 23.77
C ASP A 63 13.24 -2.67 22.90
N ALA A 64 13.45 -1.42 23.31
CA ALA A 64 13.05 -0.21 22.61
C ALA A 64 14.21 0.24 21.73
N ASN A 65 14.03 0.22 20.40
CA ASN A 65 14.86 0.97 19.44
C ASN A 65 14.14 1.08 18.07
N GLY A 66 14.48 2.12 17.31
CA GLY A 66 13.90 2.51 16.02
C GLY A 66 13.90 1.43 14.91
N PRO A 67 13.36 1.75 13.72
CA PRO A 67 12.72 0.75 12.86
C PRO A 67 13.71 -0.25 12.28
N ASP A 68 13.55 -1.50 12.70
CA ASP A 68 14.27 -2.64 12.17
C ASP A 68 13.67 -3.09 10.82
N LEU A 69 14.30 -2.63 9.73
CA LEU A 69 14.02 -3.00 8.34
C LEU A 69 14.79 -4.27 7.90
N THR A 70 15.24 -5.12 8.83
CA THR A 70 16.15 -6.26 8.56
C THR A 70 15.46 -7.62 8.38
N SER A 71 14.14 -7.73 8.28
CA SER A 71 13.54 -8.95 7.73
C SER A 71 13.63 -8.98 6.19
N THR A 72 14.83 -8.73 5.68
CA THR A 72 15.24 -9.08 4.34
C THR A 72 15.33 -10.60 4.32
N SER A 73 14.31 -11.28 3.79
CA SER A 73 14.58 -12.58 3.18
C SER A 73 15.52 -12.29 2.03
N ALA A 74 16.83 -12.48 2.24
CA ALA A 74 17.80 -12.41 1.17
C ALA A 74 17.27 -13.29 0.03
N MET A 75 17.07 -12.69 -1.15
CA MET A 75 16.64 -13.42 -2.33
C MET A 75 17.72 -14.47 -2.65
N PRO A 76 17.41 -15.78 -2.61
CA PRO A 76 18.35 -16.80 -3.04
C PRO A 76 18.67 -16.63 -4.53
N PRO A 77 19.87 -17.03 -4.99
CA PRO A 77 20.24 -16.94 -6.40
C PRO A 77 19.34 -17.85 -7.25
N SER A 78 18.80 -17.29 -8.33
CA SER A 78 18.08 -17.96 -9.44
C SER A 78 17.12 -19.08 -9.03
N THR A 79 16.13 -18.78 -8.19
CA THR A 79 14.88 -19.55 -8.22
C THR A 79 14.06 -19.06 -9.42
N LEU A 80 13.78 -19.94 -10.39
CA LEU A 80 12.76 -19.69 -11.41
C LEU A 80 11.44 -19.34 -10.70
N HIS A 81 11.13 -18.05 -10.61
CA HIS A 81 9.88 -17.60 -10.05
C HIS A 81 8.74 -18.05 -10.96
N ARG A 82 7.69 -18.62 -10.38
CA ARG A 82 6.50 -19.00 -11.16
C ARG A 82 5.87 -17.72 -11.75
N PRO A 83 5.49 -17.70 -13.03
CA PRO A 83 4.76 -16.56 -13.60
C PRO A 83 3.51 -16.23 -12.79
N LEU A 84 3.17 -14.95 -12.72
CA LEU A 84 1.92 -14.50 -12.11
C LEU A 84 0.73 -15.17 -12.82
N GLN A 85 -0.20 -15.72 -12.04
CA GLN A 85 -1.37 -16.42 -12.57
C GLN A 85 -2.62 -15.54 -12.42
N PRO A 86 -3.20 -15.07 -13.52
CA PRO A 86 -4.43 -14.29 -13.47
C PRO A 86 -5.60 -15.13 -12.94
N THR A 87 -6.36 -14.54 -12.03
CA THR A 87 -7.61 -15.10 -11.54
C THR A 87 -8.59 -13.96 -11.26
N GLU A 88 -9.78 -14.31 -10.79
CA GLU A 88 -10.79 -13.33 -10.44
C GLU A 88 -11.27 -13.51 -9.01
N LEU A 89 -11.35 -12.39 -8.30
CA LEU A 89 -12.02 -12.30 -7.01
C LEU A 89 -13.20 -11.35 -7.13
N PHE A 90 -14.40 -11.89 -6.95
CA PHE A 90 -15.67 -11.16 -7.05
C PHE A 90 -15.90 -10.44 -8.40
N GLY A 91 -15.37 -10.97 -9.50
CA GLY A 91 -15.47 -10.38 -10.85
C GLY A 91 -14.47 -9.25 -11.12
N VAL A 92 -13.42 -9.15 -10.30
CA VAL A 92 -12.30 -8.24 -10.49
C VAL A 92 -11.02 -9.07 -10.60
N ARG A 93 -10.19 -8.75 -11.60
CA ARG A 93 -8.91 -9.42 -11.82
C ARG A 93 -7.99 -9.21 -10.63
N VAL A 94 -7.34 -10.29 -10.20
CA VAL A 94 -6.20 -10.30 -9.28
C VAL A 94 -5.23 -11.37 -9.77
N ASP A 95 -3.94 -11.16 -9.58
CA ASP A 95 -2.92 -12.11 -10.02
C ASP A 95 -2.27 -12.79 -8.82
N VAL A 96 -2.22 -14.12 -8.87
CA VAL A 96 -1.64 -14.99 -7.83
C VAL A 96 -0.15 -15.14 -8.09
N GLY A 97 0.65 -14.89 -7.07
CA GLY A 97 2.09 -15.11 -7.09
C GLY A 97 2.76 -14.52 -5.87
N ASP A 98 4.08 -14.35 -5.95
CA ASP A 98 4.91 -13.77 -4.91
C ASP A 98 5.64 -12.50 -5.37
N THR A 99 6.35 -11.87 -4.43
CA THR A 99 7.10 -10.65 -4.71
C THR A 99 8.18 -10.87 -5.78
N GLY A 100 8.81 -12.04 -5.81
CA GLY A 100 9.83 -12.35 -6.83
C GLY A 100 9.22 -12.47 -8.22
N SER A 101 8.09 -13.18 -8.36
CA SER A 101 7.33 -13.25 -9.62
C SER A 101 6.91 -11.87 -10.12
N ALA A 102 6.47 -11.00 -9.21
CA ALA A 102 6.09 -9.63 -9.57
C ALA A 102 7.31 -8.81 -10.03
N VAL A 103 8.42 -8.89 -9.29
CA VAL A 103 9.68 -8.20 -9.63
C VAL A 103 10.19 -8.64 -10.99
N GLU A 104 10.18 -9.94 -11.28
CA GLU A 104 10.64 -10.48 -12.57
C GLU A 104 9.81 -9.90 -13.72
N ALA A 105 8.48 -10.03 -13.64
CA ALA A 105 7.57 -9.52 -14.67
C ALA A 105 7.70 -8.00 -14.89
N ILE A 106 7.92 -7.24 -13.82
CA ILE A 106 8.13 -5.78 -13.87
C ILE A 106 9.47 -5.46 -14.54
N CYS A 107 10.55 -6.08 -14.10
CA CYS A 107 11.89 -5.76 -14.55
C CYS A 107 12.15 -6.23 -15.98
N GLU A 108 11.66 -7.39 -16.40
CA GLU A 108 11.73 -7.86 -17.80
C GLU A 108 11.01 -6.89 -18.73
N ARG A 109 9.74 -6.58 -18.42
CA ARG A 109 8.94 -5.66 -19.23
C ARG A 109 9.50 -4.24 -19.26
N GLY A 110 10.02 -3.78 -18.11
CA GLY A 110 10.69 -2.49 -17.97
C GLY A 110 11.98 -2.41 -18.78
N ALA A 111 12.79 -3.48 -18.80
CA ALA A 111 13.99 -3.57 -19.62
C ALA A 111 13.67 -3.49 -21.12
N CYS A 112 12.57 -4.11 -21.55
CA CYS A 112 12.07 -4.02 -22.92
C CYS A 112 11.35 -2.70 -23.25
N ARG A 113 11.14 -1.81 -22.26
CA ARG A 113 10.47 -0.51 -22.42
C ARG A 113 9.06 -0.61 -23.05
N GLN A 114 8.31 -1.64 -22.65
CA GLN A 114 6.98 -1.97 -23.19
C GLN A 114 5.81 -1.35 -22.42
N GLY A 115 6.08 -0.39 -21.53
CA GLY A 115 5.05 0.29 -20.76
C GLY A 115 4.16 -0.64 -19.93
N GLY A 116 2.97 -0.15 -19.61
CA GLY A 116 1.95 -0.87 -18.85
C GLY A 116 1.91 -0.46 -17.37
N LEU A 117 0.86 -0.91 -16.69
CA LEU A 117 0.61 -0.59 -15.29
C LEU A 117 0.52 -1.84 -14.41
N VAL A 118 0.96 -1.69 -13.17
CA VAL A 118 0.85 -2.68 -12.10
C VAL A 118 0.06 -2.10 -10.94
N CYS A 119 -1.02 -2.79 -10.58
CA CYS A 119 -1.88 -2.45 -9.45
C CYS A 119 -1.47 -3.27 -8.22
N VAL A 120 -1.24 -2.58 -7.11
CA VAL A 120 -0.99 -3.19 -5.79
C VAL A 120 -2.32 -3.23 -5.03
N ALA A 121 -3.10 -4.28 -5.29
CA ALA A 121 -4.51 -4.35 -4.92
C ALA A 121 -4.70 -4.78 -3.46
N ASN A 122 -5.38 -3.93 -2.69
CA ASN A 122 -5.88 -4.25 -1.35
C ASN A 122 -7.41 -4.32 -1.34
N VAL A 123 -8.01 -4.62 -0.18
CA VAL A 123 -9.47 -4.72 0.00
C VAL A 123 -10.23 -3.48 -0.51
N ASP A 124 -9.71 -2.28 -0.25
CA ASP A 124 -10.36 -1.03 -0.67
C ASP A 124 -10.30 -0.87 -2.19
N MET A 125 -9.17 -1.19 -2.83
CA MET A 125 -9.08 -1.18 -4.30
C MET A 125 -10.05 -2.19 -4.93
N LEU A 126 -10.08 -3.42 -4.42
CA LEU A 126 -10.96 -4.48 -4.94
C LEU A 126 -12.45 -4.11 -4.80
N THR A 127 -12.84 -3.56 -3.65
CA THR A 127 -14.23 -3.15 -3.39
C THR A 127 -14.64 -1.93 -4.21
N ARG A 128 -13.73 -0.99 -4.45
CA ARG A 128 -13.93 0.12 -5.40
C ARG A 128 -14.05 -0.38 -6.83
N ALA A 129 -13.15 -1.25 -7.28
CA ALA A 129 -13.16 -1.79 -8.64
C ALA A 129 -14.46 -2.51 -8.95
N LYS A 130 -14.99 -3.29 -8.00
CA LYS A 130 -16.29 -3.96 -8.17
C LYS A 130 -17.46 -2.98 -8.36
N ARG A 131 -17.35 -1.75 -7.86
CA ARG A 131 -18.39 -0.71 -7.92
C ARG A 131 -18.15 0.32 -9.04
N THR A 132 -16.95 0.36 -9.59
CA THR A 132 -16.51 1.34 -10.59
C THR A 132 -16.02 0.60 -11.84
N PRO A 133 -16.86 0.46 -12.88
CA PRO A 133 -16.54 -0.30 -14.09
C PRO A 133 -15.23 0.13 -14.77
N GLN A 134 -14.91 1.42 -14.73
CA GLN A 134 -13.68 2.01 -15.27
C GLN A 134 -12.44 1.44 -14.58
N LEU A 135 -12.45 1.39 -13.24
CA LEU A 135 -11.37 0.81 -12.44
C LEU A 135 -11.27 -0.72 -12.63
N ALA A 136 -12.38 -1.42 -12.78
CA ALA A 136 -12.33 -2.84 -13.14
C ALA A 136 -11.73 -3.06 -14.55
N ALA A 137 -12.04 -2.19 -15.51
CA ALA A 137 -11.54 -2.27 -16.87
C ALA A 137 -10.03 -2.05 -16.95
N LEU A 138 -9.50 -1.02 -16.27
CA LEU A 138 -8.05 -0.78 -16.25
C LEU A 138 -7.31 -1.94 -15.54
N MET A 139 -7.85 -2.47 -14.45
CA MET A 139 -7.26 -3.63 -13.76
C MET A 139 -7.24 -4.89 -14.64
N ARG A 140 -8.25 -5.10 -15.49
CA ARG A 140 -8.24 -6.22 -16.46
C ARG A 140 -7.11 -6.09 -17.48
N GLY A 141 -6.81 -4.87 -17.93
CA GLY A 141 -5.73 -4.58 -18.88
C GLY A 141 -4.33 -4.46 -18.28
N ALA A 142 -4.21 -4.50 -16.94
CA ALA A 142 -2.95 -4.34 -16.25
C ALA A 142 -1.93 -5.44 -16.60
N VAL A 143 -0.64 -5.10 -16.50
CA VAL A 143 0.46 -6.07 -16.56
C VAL A 143 0.31 -7.06 -15.41
N ALA A 144 0.11 -6.52 -14.21
CA ALA A 144 -0.11 -7.29 -13.00
C ALA A 144 -1.07 -6.59 -12.04
N VAL A 145 -1.89 -7.37 -11.34
CA VAL A 145 -2.73 -6.93 -10.23
C VAL A 145 -2.36 -7.75 -8.99
N VAL A 146 -1.25 -7.38 -8.38
CA VAL A 146 -0.68 -8.14 -7.25
C VAL A 146 -1.47 -7.90 -5.97
N THR A 147 -1.51 -8.91 -5.10
CA THR A 147 -2.31 -8.81 -3.86
C THR A 147 -1.55 -8.20 -2.69
N ASP A 148 -1.96 -7.01 -2.28
CA ASP A 148 -1.52 -6.34 -1.06
C ASP A 148 -2.55 -6.47 0.06
N GLY A 149 -2.34 -7.48 0.89
CA GLY A 149 -3.07 -7.65 2.14
C GLY A 149 -3.55 -9.08 2.34
N MET A 150 -3.47 -9.53 3.60
CA MET A 150 -3.86 -10.88 3.98
C MET A 150 -5.33 -11.23 3.66
N PRO A 151 -6.32 -10.32 3.74
CA PRO A 151 -7.70 -10.69 3.40
C PRO A 151 -7.88 -11.19 1.97
N LEU A 152 -7.16 -10.61 0.99
CA LEU A 152 -7.20 -11.07 -0.40
C LEU A 152 -6.53 -12.43 -0.54
N VAL A 153 -5.37 -12.63 0.11
CA VAL A 153 -4.67 -13.91 0.15
C VAL A 153 -5.56 -15.01 0.74
N TRP A 154 -6.24 -14.75 1.85
CA TRP A 154 -7.17 -15.71 2.46
C TRP A 154 -8.35 -16.02 1.55
N ALA A 155 -8.92 -15.01 0.90
CA ALA A 155 -10.01 -15.20 -0.05
C ALA A 155 -9.58 -16.04 -1.26
N LEU A 156 -8.38 -15.80 -1.80
CA LEU A 156 -7.81 -16.62 -2.88
C LEU A 156 -7.60 -18.08 -2.47
N LYS A 157 -6.95 -18.32 -1.32
CA LYS A 157 -6.75 -19.67 -0.78
C LYS A 157 -8.07 -20.40 -0.56
N ARG A 158 -9.08 -19.72 -0.01
CA ARG A 158 -10.32 -20.35 0.44
C ARG A 158 -11.39 -20.49 -0.66
N LEU A 159 -11.51 -19.49 -1.54
CA LEU A 159 -12.58 -19.38 -2.53
C LEU A 159 -12.14 -19.80 -3.93
N ARG A 160 -10.84 -19.75 -4.22
CA ARG A 160 -10.26 -20.07 -5.53
C ARG A 160 -9.22 -21.19 -5.47
N GLN A 161 -9.00 -21.78 -4.30
CA GLN A 161 -8.10 -22.92 -4.07
C GLN A 161 -6.62 -22.65 -4.42
N HIS A 162 -6.22 -21.37 -4.48
CA HIS A 162 -4.82 -20.98 -4.69
C HIS A 162 -4.03 -21.04 -3.39
N ALA A 163 -3.64 -22.24 -2.96
CA ALA A 163 -2.90 -22.48 -1.71
C ALA A 163 -1.57 -21.71 -1.64
N GLU A 164 -0.95 -21.50 -2.80
CA GLU A 164 0.29 -20.76 -3.06
C GLU A 164 0.13 -19.24 -3.01
N ALA A 165 -1.09 -18.70 -2.95
CA ALA A 165 -1.30 -17.26 -2.89
C ALA A 165 -0.50 -16.63 -1.74
N SER A 166 0.24 -15.58 -2.06
CA SER A 166 1.10 -14.88 -1.12
C SER A 166 0.86 -13.38 -1.18
N ARG A 167 1.22 -12.67 -0.11
CA ARG A 167 1.08 -11.22 -0.04
C ARG A 167 2.25 -10.57 -0.75
N VAL A 168 1.96 -9.74 -1.75
CA VAL A 168 2.92 -8.82 -2.36
C VAL A 168 2.76 -7.46 -1.69
N TYR A 169 3.56 -7.22 -0.66
CA TYR A 169 3.47 -6.00 0.14
C TYR A 169 4.01 -4.78 -0.60
N GLY A 170 3.20 -3.73 -0.80
CA GLY A 170 3.56 -2.55 -1.62
C GLY A 170 4.93 -1.92 -1.32
N PRO A 171 5.22 -1.50 -0.07
CA PRO A 171 6.54 -0.97 0.27
C PRO A 171 7.68 -1.98 0.08
N GLY A 172 7.42 -3.27 0.35
CA GLY A 172 8.38 -4.34 0.10
C GLY A 172 8.64 -4.53 -1.40
N LEU A 173 7.62 -4.43 -2.23
CA LEU A 173 7.71 -4.51 -3.68
C LEU A 173 8.56 -3.36 -4.24
N VAL A 174 8.39 -2.13 -3.75
CA VAL A 174 9.24 -0.99 -4.16
C VAL A 174 10.71 -1.30 -3.91
N LEU A 175 11.06 -1.74 -2.70
CA LEU A 175 12.45 -2.08 -2.36
C LEU A 175 12.98 -3.23 -3.21
N ALA A 176 12.20 -4.29 -3.38
CA ALA A 176 12.60 -5.46 -4.17
C ALA A 176 12.81 -5.11 -5.66
N VAL A 177 11.95 -4.28 -6.24
CA VAL A 177 12.11 -3.77 -7.61
C VAL A 177 13.34 -2.87 -7.71
N CYS A 178 13.60 -1.99 -6.74
CA CYS A 178 14.82 -1.17 -6.72
C CYS A 178 16.10 -2.03 -6.63
N GLU A 179 16.12 -3.05 -5.77
CA GLU A 179 17.26 -3.97 -5.64
C GLU A 179 17.51 -4.75 -6.95
N ALA A 180 16.44 -5.23 -7.60
CA ALA A 180 16.54 -5.91 -8.89
C ALA A 180 16.95 -4.96 -10.02
N ALA A 181 16.42 -3.73 -10.04
CA ALA A 181 16.78 -2.71 -11.01
C ALA A 181 18.28 -2.35 -10.92
N ALA A 182 18.79 -2.15 -9.70
CA ALA A 182 20.21 -1.90 -9.47
C ALA A 182 21.10 -3.05 -9.99
N LYS A 183 20.73 -4.31 -9.71
CA LYS A 183 21.45 -5.49 -10.21
C LYS A 183 21.43 -5.61 -11.74
N ARG A 184 20.34 -5.19 -12.39
CA ARG A 184 20.16 -5.23 -13.85
C ARG A 184 20.64 -3.96 -14.56
N GLY A 185 21.19 -2.98 -13.83
CA GLY A 185 21.60 -1.68 -14.37
C GLY A 185 20.45 -0.78 -14.86
N LEU A 186 19.20 -1.12 -14.51
CA LEU A 186 17.99 -0.38 -14.85
C LEU A 186 17.83 0.84 -13.92
N SER A 187 17.10 1.85 -14.39
CA SER A 187 16.78 3.06 -13.62
C SER A 187 15.30 3.16 -13.29
N VAL A 188 15.01 3.85 -12.18
CA VAL A 188 13.65 4.07 -11.68
C VAL A 188 13.31 5.56 -11.65
N PHE A 189 12.03 5.89 -11.80
CA PHE A 189 11.49 7.25 -11.67
C PHE A 189 10.48 7.31 -10.52
N LEU A 190 10.45 8.42 -9.78
CA LEU A 190 9.52 8.64 -8.67
C LEU A 190 8.50 9.73 -9.04
N TYR A 191 7.21 9.41 -9.05
CA TYR A 191 6.16 10.37 -9.36
C TYR A 191 5.08 10.39 -8.27
N GLY A 192 4.84 11.54 -7.64
CA GLY A 192 3.91 11.67 -6.50
C GLY A 192 4.61 12.03 -5.19
N GLY A 193 3.91 11.87 -4.06
CA GLY A 193 4.38 12.37 -2.76
C GLY A 193 4.49 13.90 -2.72
N THR A 194 5.02 14.44 -1.63
CA THR A 194 5.44 15.85 -1.54
C THR A 194 6.92 16.02 -1.95
N PRO A 195 7.39 17.24 -2.25
CA PRO A 195 8.81 17.47 -2.55
C PRO A 195 9.76 17.01 -1.43
N ASP A 196 9.37 17.23 -0.17
CA ASP A 196 10.14 16.80 1.00
C ASP A 196 10.17 15.27 1.13
N GLU A 197 9.03 14.62 0.93
CA GLU A 197 8.93 13.15 0.94
C GLU A 197 9.79 12.52 -0.15
N LEU A 198 9.81 13.09 -1.36
CA LEU A 198 10.65 12.62 -2.46
C LEU A 198 12.14 12.77 -2.15
N THR A 199 12.54 13.90 -1.56
CA THR A 199 13.94 14.15 -1.19
C THR A 199 14.42 13.12 -0.17
N LEU A 200 13.63 12.89 0.89
CA LEU A 200 13.93 11.89 1.91
C LEU A 200 13.93 10.46 1.36
N MET A 201 12.96 10.13 0.49
CA MET A 201 12.87 8.82 -0.14
C MET A 201 14.08 8.53 -1.01
N GLN A 202 14.51 9.48 -1.85
CA GLN A 202 15.70 9.33 -2.69
C GLN A 202 16.95 9.09 -1.84
N ALA A 203 17.18 9.92 -0.82
CA ALA A 203 18.33 9.77 0.07
C ALA A 203 18.37 8.38 0.73
N ARG A 204 17.23 7.90 1.23
CA ARG A 204 17.15 6.58 1.89
C ARG A 204 17.27 5.42 0.93
N LEU A 205 16.72 5.52 -0.27
CA LEU A 205 16.88 4.50 -1.30
C LEU A 205 18.34 4.38 -1.73
N LEU A 206 19.04 5.50 -1.93
CA LEU A 206 20.46 5.51 -2.29
C LEU A 206 21.36 5.06 -1.13
N GLN A 207 21.01 5.41 0.12
CA GLN A 207 21.71 4.89 1.29
C GLN A 207 21.59 3.36 1.41
N ARG A 208 20.39 2.82 1.13
CA ARG A 208 20.13 1.38 1.22
C ARG A 208 20.65 0.60 0.01
N ILE A 209 20.58 1.19 -1.18
CA ILE A 209 20.91 0.56 -2.46
C ILE A 209 21.83 1.52 -3.25
N PRO A 210 23.13 1.59 -2.93
CA PRO A 210 24.04 2.57 -3.53
C PRO A 210 24.16 2.48 -5.06
N ALA A 211 23.92 1.29 -5.63
CA ALA A 211 23.97 1.06 -7.08
C ALA A 211 22.65 1.44 -7.81
N LEU A 212 21.61 1.87 -7.10
CA LEU A 212 20.33 2.25 -7.71
C LEU A 212 20.47 3.54 -8.52
N LYS A 213 19.96 3.51 -9.75
CA LYS A 213 19.86 4.70 -10.60
C LYS A 213 18.46 5.30 -10.48
N ILE A 214 18.35 6.49 -9.90
CA ILE A 214 17.12 7.27 -9.88
C ILE A 214 17.18 8.26 -11.04
N ALA A 215 16.42 8.01 -12.10
CA ALA A 215 16.44 8.80 -13.34
C ALA A 215 15.67 10.12 -13.23
N GLY A 216 14.84 10.28 -12.20
CA GLY A 216 14.14 11.51 -11.90
C GLY A 216 13.10 11.33 -10.79
N ALA A 217 12.68 12.45 -10.23
CA ALA A 217 11.65 12.51 -9.21
C ALA A 217 10.81 13.78 -9.42
N VAL A 218 9.48 13.64 -9.46
CA VAL A 218 8.55 14.75 -9.64
C VAL A 218 7.39 14.63 -8.66
N SER A 219 7.19 15.67 -7.86
CA SER A 219 5.99 15.86 -7.03
C SER A 219 5.01 16.73 -7.83
N PRO A 220 3.91 16.19 -8.37
CA PRO A 220 2.95 16.99 -9.10
C PRO A 220 2.17 17.92 -8.15
N PRO A 221 1.55 18.99 -8.68
CA PRO A 221 0.57 19.77 -7.93
C PRO A 221 -0.65 18.90 -7.57
N MET A 222 -1.60 19.48 -6.84
CA MET A 222 -2.85 18.79 -6.52
C MET A 222 -3.63 18.46 -7.81
N LEU A 223 -3.64 17.17 -8.16
CA LEU A 223 -4.36 16.65 -9.31
C LEU A 223 -5.84 16.35 -8.98
N PRO A 224 -6.75 16.39 -9.98
CA PRO A 224 -8.13 15.95 -9.81
C PRO A 224 -8.23 14.45 -9.46
N ALA A 225 -9.44 13.96 -9.17
CA ALA A 225 -9.67 12.56 -8.80
C ALA A 225 -9.33 11.58 -9.95
N GLU A 226 -9.62 12.00 -11.19
CA GLU A 226 -9.31 11.30 -12.43
C GLU A 226 -8.44 12.22 -13.29
N PRO A 227 -7.10 12.13 -13.16
CA PRO A 227 -6.19 12.97 -13.92
C PRO A 227 -6.26 12.65 -15.41
N ALA A 228 -6.31 13.70 -16.24
CA ALA A 228 -6.19 13.57 -17.69
C ALA A 228 -4.76 13.18 -18.09
N PHE A 229 -4.60 12.77 -19.34
CA PHE A 229 -3.30 12.55 -19.95
C PHE A 229 -2.49 13.86 -19.98
N ASP A 230 -1.23 13.78 -19.57
CA ASP A 230 -0.28 14.89 -19.57
C ASP A 230 0.96 14.48 -20.39
N GLN A 231 1.13 15.15 -21.54
CA GLN A 231 2.23 14.87 -22.46
C GLN A 231 3.58 15.26 -21.88
N GLU A 232 3.67 16.36 -21.15
CA GLU A 232 4.93 16.92 -20.67
C GLU A 232 5.58 15.99 -19.63
N ILE A 233 4.78 15.50 -18.69
CA ILE A 233 5.27 14.55 -17.69
C ILE A 233 5.59 13.19 -18.33
N THR A 234 4.79 12.73 -19.29
CA THR A 234 5.04 11.49 -20.04
C THR A 234 6.38 11.55 -20.76
N ASP A 235 6.64 12.65 -21.46
CA ASP A 235 7.88 12.86 -22.20
C ASP A 235 9.07 13.00 -21.26
N THR A 236 8.91 13.68 -20.13
CA THR A 236 9.92 13.79 -19.09
C THR A 236 10.31 12.42 -18.55
N ILE A 237 9.33 11.59 -18.18
CA ILE A 237 9.56 10.22 -17.72
C ILE A 237 10.23 9.38 -18.83
N ASN A 238 9.74 9.46 -20.06
CA ASN A 238 10.28 8.69 -21.18
C ASN A 238 11.74 9.05 -21.52
N ARG A 239 12.06 10.36 -21.54
CA ARG A 239 13.42 10.88 -21.81
C ARG A 239 14.41 10.56 -20.72
N SER A 240 13.95 10.41 -19.47
CA SER A 240 14.80 10.01 -18.34
C SER A 240 15.45 8.63 -18.53
N GLY A 241 14.93 7.80 -19.44
CA GLY A 241 15.42 6.44 -19.66
C GLY A 241 14.98 5.45 -18.58
N ALA A 242 14.14 5.85 -17.63
CA ALA A 242 13.58 4.96 -16.61
C ALA A 242 12.96 3.70 -17.23
N ALA A 243 13.18 2.57 -16.57
CA ALA A 243 12.55 1.28 -16.87
C ALA A 243 11.27 1.07 -16.04
N VAL A 244 11.21 1.71 -14.86
CA VAL A 244 10.07 1.63 -13.93
C VAL A 244 9.75 3.04 -13.42
N VAL A 245 8.46 3.37 -13.29
CA VAL A 245 7.98 4.55 -12.60
C VAL A 245 7.08 4.18 -11.43
N PHE A 246 7.45 4.58 -10.22
CA PHE A 246 6.62 4.43 -9.04
C PHE A 246 5.66 5.62 -8.92
N VAL A 247 4.38 5.34 -8.73
CA VAL A 247 3.31 6.34 -8.66
C VAL A 247 2.71 6.39 -7.25
N GLY A 248 2.84 7.54 -6.60
CA GLY A 248 2.46 7.80 -5.21
C GLY A 248 1.33 8.83 -5.04
N LEU A 249 0.24 8.72 -5.82
CA LEU A 249 -0.88 9.69 -5.78
C LEU A 249 -2.07 9.24 -4.90
N GLY A 250 -2.06 7.97 -4.47
CA GLY A 250 -3.13 7.35 -3.71
C GLY A 250 -4.21 6.72 -4.60
N CYS A 251 -4.85 5.67 -4.09
CA CYS A 251 -5.91 4.93 -4.79
C CYS A 251 -7.27 5.65 -4.67
N PRO A 252 -8.07 5.80 -5.75
CA PRO A 252 -7.84 5.28 -7.11
C PRO A 252 -7.14 6.26 -8.06
N LYS A 253 -6.75 7.46 -7.59
CA LYS A 253 -6.19 8.53 -8.43
C LYS A 253 -4.95 8.08 -9.20
N GLN A 254 -4.06 7.33 -8.56
CA GLN A 254 -2.85 6.80 -9.21
C GLN A 254 -3.20 5.79 -10.31
N GLU A 255 -4.22 4.95 -10.12
CA GLU A 255 -4.66 3.99 -11.15
C GLU A 255 -5.21 4.71 -12.38
N PHE A 256 -6.01 5.76 -12.18
CA PHE A 256 -6.52 6.58 -13.28
C PHE A 256 -5.41 7.36 -13.99
N TRP A 257 -4.46 7.94 -13.24
CA TRP A 257 -3.30 8.58 -13.85
C TRP A 257 -2.50 7.57 -14.69
N MET A 258 -2.19 6.39 -14.14
CA MET A 258 -1.46 5.35 -14.89
C MET A 258 -2.24 4.91 -16.14
N ASP A 259 -3.55 4.68 -16.03
CA ASP A 259 -4.38 4.28 -17.17
C ASP A 259 -4.39 5.33 -18.29
N ALA A 260 -4.46 6.62 -17.94
CA ALA A 260 -4.42 7.73 -18.88
C ALA A 260 -3.07 7.85 -19.61
N HIS A 261 -1.97 7.37 -19.00
CA HIS A 261 -0.61 7.54 -19.53
C HIS A 261 0.00 6.25 -20.12
N GLN A 262 -0.51 5.07 -19.77
CA GLN A 262 0.11 3.77 -20.07
C GLN A 262 0.37 3.50 -21.56
N ARG A 263 -0.41 4.11 -22.46
CA ARG A 263 -0.25 3.94 -23.92
C ARG A 263 1.00 4.63 -24.47
N GLN A 264 1.48 5.67 -23.77
CA GLN A 264 2.63 6.46 -24.19
C GLN A 264 3.84 6.30 -23.26
N LEU A 265 3.62 5.89 -22.00
CA LEU A 265 4.71 5.57 -21.09
C LEU A 265 5.46 4.32 -21.55
N LYS A 266 6.78 4.46 -21.69
CA LYS A 266 7.73 3.38 -21.94
C LYS A 266 8.12 2.58 -20.69
N PRO A 267 8.31 3.19 -19.49
CA PRO A 267 8.53 2.40 -18.28
C PRO A 267 7.26 1.71 -17.79
N VAL A 268 7.42 0.63 -17.04
CA VAL A 268 6.31 0.03 -16.28
C VAL A 268 5.93 0.95 -15.13
N SER A 269 4.65 1.32 -15.05
CA SER A 269 4.11 2.14 -13.95
C SER A 269 3.58 1.27 -12.82
N ILE A 270 3.86 1.63 -11.57
CA ILE A 270 3.44 0.85 -10.39
C ILE A 270 2.77 1.79 -9.38
N GLY A 271 1.50 1.53 -9.09
CA GLY A 271 0.75 2.28 -8.08
C GLY A 271 1.10 1.82 -6.67
N VAL A 272 1.85 2.61 -5.91
CA VAL A 272 2.37 2.21 -4.59
C VAL A 272 1.94 3.11 -3.43
N GLY A 273 1.32 4.27 -3.73
CA GLY A 273 0.65 5.13 -2.76
C GLY A 273 1.46 5.40 -1.50
N LEU A 274 1.02 4.82 -0.37
CA LEU A 274 1.62 5.02 0.96
C LEU A 274 3.08 4.54 1.08
N ALA A 275 3.56 3.73 0.13
CA ALA A 275 4.96 3.28 0.14
C ALA A 275 5.95 4.45 0.16
N PHE A 276 5.63 5.59 -0.49
CA PHE A 276 6.46 6.78 -0.48
C PHE A 276 6.71 7.28 0.94
N ALA A 277 5.65 7.56 1.69
CA ALA A 277 5.74 8.06 3.07
C ALA A 277 6.41 7.07 4.03
N LEU A 278 6.22 5.76 3.83
CA LEU A 278 6.87 4.73 4.65
C LEU A 278 8.37 4.64 4.37
N ILE A 279 8.79 4.70 3.11
CA ILE A 279 10.21 4.66 2.73
C ILE A 279 10.89 5.96 3.13
N ALA A 280 10.27 7.11 2.87
CA ALA A 280 10.71 8.42 3.34
C ALA A 280 10.75 8.53 4.88
N GLY A 281 10.01 7.67 5.58
CA GLY A 281 9.89 7.63 7.05
C GLY A 281 9.12 8.79 7.65
N THR A 282 8.34 9.50 6.83
CA THR A 282 7.38 10.49 7.31
C THR A 282 6.18 9.81 7.98
N LYS A 283 5.98 8.50 7.75
CA LYS A 283 5.04 7.67 8.49
C LYS A 283 5.68 6.40 9.01
N SER A 284 5.21 5.96 10.17
CA SER A 284 5.67 4.73 10.81
C SER A 284 4.94 3.51 10.26
N GLN A 285 5.69 2.41 10.15
CA GLN A 285 5.13 1.10 9.83
C GLN A 285 4.60 0.43 11.10
N ALA A 286 3.58 -0.42 10.96
CA ALA A 286 3.11 -1.23 12.08
C ALA A 286 4.23 -2.16 12.60
N PRO A 287 4.33 -2.38 13.93
CA PRO A 287 5.23 -3.36 14.51
C PRO A 287 5.14 -4.74 13.83
N ARG A 288 6.25 -5.48 13.80
CA ARG A 288 6.34 -6.76 13.08
C ARG A 288 5.26 -7.76 13.51
N TRP A 289 5.05 -7.92 14.82
CA TRP A 289 3.98 -8.79 15.33
C TRP A 289 2.60 -8.41 14.79
N MET A 290 2.27 -7.11 14.66
CA MET A 290 1.00 -6.69 14.08
C MET A 290 0.92 -7.03 12.59
N ARG A 291 2.01 -6.83 11.84
CA ARG A 291 2.07 -7.16 10.42
C ARG A 291 1.89 -8.66 10.17
N ASP A 292 2.57 -9.48 10.96
CA ASP A 292 2.53 -10.95 10.86
C ASP A 292 1.13 -11.50 11.18
N HIS A 293 0.38 -10.81 12.03
CA HIS A 293 -1.01 -11.14 12.36
C HIS A 293 -2.04 -10.43 11.48
N GLY A 294 -1.61 -9.67 10.47
CA GLY A 294 -2.51 -8.94 9.57
C GLY A 294 -3.25 -7.76 10.23
N LEU A 295 -2.75 -7.23 11.35
CA LEU A 295 -3.32 -6.12 12.11
C LEU A 295 -2.81 -4.73 11.67
N GLU A 296 -2.06 -4.65 10.58
CA GLU A 296 -1.53 -3.38 10.05
C GLU A 296 -2.65 -2.35 9.77
N TRP A 297 -3.83 -2.81 9.38
CA TRP A 297 -5.00 -1.93 9.18
C TRP A 297 -5.44 -1.23 10.47
N LEU A 298 -5.38 -1.93 11.61
CA LEU A 298 -5.78 -1.38 12.90
C LEU A 298 -4.79 -0.31 13.35
N TYR A 299 -3.48 -0.58 13.19
CA TYR A 299 -2.42 0.39 13.47
C TYR A 299 -2.61 1.69 12.67
N ARG A 300 -2.94 1.57 11.38
CA ARG A 300 -3.21 2.74 10.53
C ARG A 300 -4.49 3.47 10.92
N LEU A 301 -5.55 2.74 11.27
CA LEU A 301 -6.79 3.34 11.73
C LEU A 301 -6.57 4.17 13.01
N CYS A 302 -5.73 3.71 13.94
CA CYS A 302 -5.39 4.46 15.14
C CYS A 302 -4.61 5.75 14.82
N GLN A 303 -3.75 5.75 13.80
CA GLN A 303 -3.00 6.94 13.41
C GLN A 303 -3.85 7.96 12.66
N GLU A 304 -4.80 7.51 11.84
CA GLU A 304 -5.59 8.38 10.97
C GLU A 304 -7.09 8.03 11.01
N PRO A 305 -7.74 8.08 12.19
CA PRO A 305 -9.09 7.58 12.37
C PRO A 305 -10.07 8.29 11.45
N GLY A 306 -10.03 9.62 11.40
CA GLY A 306 -10.92 10.45 10.57
C GLY A 306 -10.84 10.17 9.06
N ARG A 307 -9.69 9.74 8.56
CA ARG A 307 -9.48 9.45 7.13
C ARG A 307 -9.80 8.00 6.78
N LEU A 308 -9.47 7.05 7.67
CA LEU A 308 -9.49 5.63 7.36
C LEU A 308 -10.73 4.89 7.88
N TRP A 309 -11.51 5.46 8.81
CA TRP A 309 -12.68 4.79 9.36
C TRP A 309 -13.69 4.39 8.29
N ARG A 310 -14.03 5.28 7.34
CA ARG A 310 -14.98 4.97 6.25
C ARG A 310 -14.46 3.84 5.38
N ARG A 311 -13.16 3.88 5.06
CA ARG A 311 -12.50 2.86 4.24
C ARG A 311 -12.61 1.49 4.89
N TYR A 312 -12.33 1.38 6.18
CA TYR A 312 -12.36 0.10 6.86
C TYR A 312 -13.77 -0.37 7.18
N LEU A 313 -14.64 0.51 7.69
CA LEU A 313 -15.99 0.11 8.05
C LEU A 313 -16.83 -0.23 6.81
N VAL A 314 -16.84 0.63 5.79
CA VAL A 314 -17.62 0.38 4.57
C VAL A 314 -16.93 -0.66 3.68
N GLY A 315 -15.64 -0.46 3.39
CA GLY A 315 -14.89 -1.35 2.49
C GLY A 315 -14.78 -2.77 3.02
N ASN A 316 -14.41 -2.97 4.28
CA ASN A 316 -14.30 -4.34 4.81
C ASN A 316 -15.68 -4.99 4.94
N THR A 317 -16.73 -4.25 5.31
CA THR A 317 -18.10 -4.81 5.37
C THR A 317 -18.57 -5.27 4.00
N LEU A 318 -18.36 -4.46 2.96
CA LEU A 318 -18.65 -4.85 1.58
C LEU A 318 -17.86 -6.09 1.16
N PHE A 319 -16.55 -6.13 1.47
CA PHE A 319 -15.70 -7.27 1.17
C PHE A 319 -16.19 -8.55 1.85
N ILE A 320 -16.56 -8.49 3.13
CA ILE A 320 -17.14 -9.62 3.86
C ILE A 320 -18.44 -10.06 3.21
N GLY A 321 -19.32 -9.13 2.86
CA GLY A 321 -20.55 -9.42 2.12
C GLY A 321 -20.28 -10.15 0.80
N TYR A 322 -19.23 -9.76 0.07
CA TYR A 322 -18.80 -10.45 -1.16
C TYR A 322 -18.26 -11.85 -0.88
N VAL A 323 -17.43 -12.03 0.15
CA VAL A 323 -16.92 -13.35 0.58
C VAL A 323 -18.07 -14.27 0.97
N LEU A 324 -19.01 -13.79 1.79
CA LEU A 324 -20.17 -14.59 2.23
C LEU A 324 -21.06 -14.96 1.04
N ARG A 325 -21.35 -14.02 0.14
CA ARG A 325 -22.13 -14.29 -1.07
C ARG A 325 -21.44 -15.32 -1.96
N ASP A 326 -20.13 -15.26 -2.11
CA ASP A 326 -19.36 -16.21 -2.92
C ASP A 326 -19.32 -17.61 -2.26
N LEU A 327 -19.23 -17.69 -0.93
CA LEU A 327 -19.32 -18.95 -0.18
C LEU A 327 -20.71 -19.60 -0.26
N MET A 328 -21.77 -18.79 -0.34
CA MET A 328 -23.16 -19.26 -0.46
C MET A 328 -23.54 -19.64 -1.89
N ARG A 329 -22.73 -19.29 -2.89
CA ARG A 329 -22.96 -19.78 -4.26
C ARG A 329 -22.71 -21.29 -4.28
N PRO A 330 -23.65 -22.08 -4.81
CA PRO A 330 -23.42 -23.51 -5.01
C PRO A 330 -22.14 -23.68 -5.83
N ALA A 331 -21.27 -24.60 -5.42
CA ALA A 331 -20.12 -24.98 -6.22
C ALA A 331 -20.63 -25.64 -7.52
N GLY A 332 -20.74 -24.86 -8.58
CA GLY A 332 -21.22 -25.36 -9.88
C GLY A 332 -21.32 -24.26 -10.94
N ARG A 333 -20.26 -24.05 -11.71
CA ARG A 333 -19.99 -24.74 -12.99
C ARG A 333 -18.57 -24.38 -13.44
#